data_AF-A0A3B4WEC9-F1
#
_entry.id   AF-A0A3B4WEC9-F1
#
_cell.length_a   1.000
_cell.length_b   1.000
_cell.length_c   1.000
_cell.angle_alpha   90.00
_cell.angle_beta   90.00
_cell.angle_gamma   90.00
#
_symmetry.space_group_name_H-M   'P 1'
#
loop_
_entity.id
_entity.type
_entity.pdbx_description
1 polymer ?
#
loop_
_entity_poly.entity_id
_entity_poly.type
_entity_poly.pdbx_seq_one_letter_code
_entity_poly.pdbx_strand_id
1 'polypeptide(L)'
;RTMAMRSEARVEAEVEEEENFGPQPLSRLEQCGISASDIKKMEDAGFHTIEAVAYAPKKELLNIKGISEAKADKILVRNNSNS
;
A
#
# COMPACT_ATOMS: atom_id res chain seq x y z
N ARG A 1 -1.11 42.48 -36.21
CA ARG A 1 -0.22 41.70 -35.31
C ARG A 1 -0.89 40.36 -35.09
N THR A 2 -0.46 39.34 -35.83
CA THR A 2 -1.11 38.02 -35.93
C THR A 2 -0.22 36.94 -35.30
N MET A 3 -0.90 35.89 -34.81
CA MET A 3 -0.41 34.60 -34.27
C MET A 3 0.13 34.61 -32.83
N ALA A 4 -0.55 34.03 -31.83
CA ALA A 4 -1.07 32.66 -31.61
C ALA A 4 -0.02 31.71 -31.02
N MET A 5 -0.22 31.34 -29.75
CA MET A 5 0.05 30.04 -29.11
C MET A 5 -0.33 30.21 -27.63
N ARG A 6 -1.55 29.88 -27.20
CA ARG A 6 -2.12 28.54 -26.99
C ARG A 6 -1.41 27.84 -25.83
N SER A 7 -2.11 27.86 -24.70
CA SER A 7 -2.24 26.81 -23.68
C SER A 7 -1.15 25.74 -23.65
N GLU A 8 -0.53 25.57 -22.49
CA GLU A 8 -0.56 24.33 -21.72
C GLU A 8 0.36 24.53 -20.51
N ALA A 9 -0.25 24.96 -19.39
CA ALA A 9 0.34 24.70 -18.07
C ALA A 9 0.35 23.17 -17.92
N ARG A 10 1.46 22.57 -18.33
CA ARG A 10 1.78 21.18 -18.05
C ARG A 10 2.00 21.15 -16.55
N VAL A 11 0.92 20.87 -15.82
CA VAL A 11 1.01 20.41 -14.44
C VAL A 11 1.68 19.06 -14.56
N GLU A 12 3.00 19.08 -14.52
CA GLU A 12 3.79 17.91 -14.21
C GLU A 12 3.40 17.62 -12.77
N ALA A 13 2.38 16.77 -12.62
CA ALA A 13 2.16 16.04 -11.39
C ALA A 13 3.39 15.14 -11.25
N GLU A 14 4.48 15.73 -10.77
CA GLU A 14 5.42 15.05 -9.92
C GLU A 14 4.53 14.42 -8.86
N VAL A 15 4.28 13.12 -9.04
CA VAL A 15 3.91 12.24 -7.96
C VAL A 15 5.11 12.27 -7.04
N GLU A 16 5.22 13.34 -6.24
CA GLU A 16 5.93 13.32 -5.00
C GLU A 16 5.40 12.07 -4.32
N GLU A 17 6.25 11.03 -4.31
CA GLU A 17 6.15 9.91 -3.40
C GLU A 17 6.33 10.52 -2.01
N GLU A 18 5.32 11.28 -1.58
CA GLU A 18 5.19 11.80 -0.25
C GLU A 18 5.31 10.56 0.61
N GLU A 19 6.42 10.51 1.33
CA GLU A 19 6.73 9.56 2.37
C GLU A 19 5.52 9.59 3.31
N ASN A 20 4.55 8.73 3.01
CA ASN A 20 3.24 8.77 3.63
C ASN A 20 3.42 8.13 5.01
N PHE A 21 3.91 8.93 5.96
CA PHE A 21 4.01 8.64 7.38
C PHE A 21 2.61 8.65 8.02
N GLY A 22 1.71 7.85 7.46
CA GLY A 22 0.34 7.72 7.94
C GLY A 22 -0.27 6.40 7.50
N PRO A 23 -1.30 5.93 8.23
CA PRO A 23 -1.94 4.62 8.07
C PRO A 23 -2.27 4.32 6.61
N GLN A 24 -1.38 3.56 5.95
CA GLN A 24 -1.59 3.15 4.56
C GLN A 24 -2.75 2.15 4.49
N PRO A 25 -3.76 2.36 3.63
CA PRO A 25 -4.90 1.46 3.51
C PRO A 25 -4.47 0.11 2.92
N LEU A 26 -5.12 -0.99 3.34
CA LEU A 26 -4.81 -2.32 2.81
C LEU A 26 -5.03 -2.44 1.30
N SER A 27 -5.85 -1.61 0.68
CA SER A 27 -6.03 -1.56 -0.78
C SER A 27 -4.72 -1.30 -1.55
N ARG A 28 -3.72 -0.65 -0.93
CA ARG A 28 -2.36 -0.53 -1.53
C ARG A 28 -1.68 -1.90 -1.70
N LEU A 29 -2.05 -2.89 -0.90
CA LEU A 29 -1.54 -4.26 -1.04
C LEU A 29 -2.04 -4.96 -2.31
N GLU A 30 -3.14 -4.50 -2.89
CA GLU A 30 -3.61 -4.99 -4.20
C GLU A 30 -2.56 -4.76 -5.28
N GLN A 31 -1.87 -3.62 -5.23
CA GLN A 31 -0.76 -3.31 -6.13
C GLN A 31 0.48 -4.18 -5.87
N CYS A 32 0.60 -4.74 -4.68
CA CYS A 32 1.67 -5.68 -4.31
C CYS A 32 1.36 -7.13 -4.71
N GLY A 33 0.19 -7.38 -5.30
CA GLY A 33 -0.29 -8.71 -5.69
C GLY A 33 -1.02 -9.45 -4.58
N ILE A 34 -1.53 -8.75 -3.56
CA ILE A 34 -2.44 -9.31 -2.57
C ILE A 34 -3.87 -9.17 -3.11
N SER A 35 -4.66 -10.23 -3.13
CA SER A 35 -6.02 -10.12 -3.68
C SER A 35 -6.94 -9.35 -2.73
N ALA A 36 -7.96 -8.66 -3.24
CA ALA A 36 -9.04 -8.07 -2.42
C ALA A 36 -9.65 -9.07 -1.42
N SER A 37 -9.74 -10.35 -1.85
CA SER A 37 -10.20 -11.45 -1.00
C SER A 37 -9.30 -11.70 0.21
N ASP A 38 -8.01 -11.37 0.15
CA ASP A 38 -7.06 -11.51 1.26
C ASP A 38 -7.08 -10.29 2.16
N ILE A 39 -7.20 -9.10 1.57
CA ILE A 39 -7.40 -7.85 2.30
C ILE A 39 -8.63 -7.95 3.20
N LYS A 40 -9.75 -8.43 2.68
CA LYS A 40 -10.96 -8.65 3.48
C LYS A 40 -10.74 -9.57 4.68
N LYS A 41 -9.85 -10.55 4.58
CA LYS A 41 -9.54 -11.45 5.71
C LYS A 41 -8.66 -10.79 6.75
N MET A 42 -7.76 -9.90 6.31
CA MET A 42 -7.00 -9.04 7.21
C MET A 42 -7.93 -8.08 7.95
N GLU A 43 -8.89 -7.48 7.25
CA GLU A 43 -9.92 -6.63 7.86
C GLU A 43 -10.80 -7.39 8.85
N ASP A 44 -11.23 -8.61 8.50
CA ASP A 44 -11.99 -9.49 9.40
C ASP A 44 -11.18 -9.92 10.63
N ALA A 45 -9.86 -10.05 10.48
CA ALA A 45 -8.92 -10.26 11.57
C ALA A 45 -8.65 -8.99 12.40
N GLY A 46 -9.22 -7.83 12.02
CA GLY A 46 -9.09 -6.55 12.73
C GLY A 46 -7.97 -5.64 12.21
N PHE A 47 -7.33 -5.99 11.10
CA PHE A 47 -6.31 -5.18 10.46
C PHE A 47 -6.90 -4.38 9.30
N HIS A 48 -6.91 -3.06 9.40
CA HIS A 48 -7.44 -2.19 8.34
C HIS A 48 -6.36 -1.41 7.59
N THR A 49 -5.11 -1.46 8.06
CA THR A 49 -3.98 -0.70 7.51
C THR A 49 -2.74 -1.58 7.39
N ILE A 50 -1.89 -1.27 6.41
CA ILE A 50 -0.61 -1.96 6.18
C ILE A 50 0.27 -1.87 7.44
N GLU A 51 0.28 -0.73 8.12
CA GLU A 51 0.98 -0.56 9.38
C GLU A 51 0.44 -1.46 10.48
N ALA A 52 -0.89 -1.57 10.66
CA ALA A 52 -1.45 -2.47 11.67
C ALA A 52 -1.04 -3.94 11.43
N VAL A 53 -1.03 -4.34 10.15
CA VAL A 53 -0.53 -5.67 9.73
C VAL A 53 0.98 -5.80 9.97
N ALA A 54 1.77 -4.78 9.67
CA ALA A 54 3.22 -4.80 9.84
C ALA A 54 3.66 -4.72 11.31
N TYR A 55 2.86 -4.09 12.16
CA TYR A 55 3.04 -4.03 13.62
C TYR A 55 2.63 -5.33 14.29
N ALA A 56 1.72 -6.09 13.67
CA ALA A 56 1.37 -7.43 14.11
C ALA A 56 2.52 -8.41 13.85
N PRO A 57 2.73 -9.40 14.73
CA PRO A 57 3.76 -10.41 14.52
C PRO A 57 3.42 -11.24 13.27
N LYS A 58 4.45 -11.58 12.47
CA LYS A 58 4.31 -12.42 11.25
C LYS A 58 3.49 -13.71 11.50
N LYS A 59 3.55 -14.26 12.71
CA LYS A 59 2.76 -15.43 13.13
C LYS A 59 1.25 -15.19 13.09
N GLU A 60 0.77 -14.01 13.48
CA GLU A 60 -0.67 -13.68 13.39
C GLU A 60 -1.11 -13.57 11.95
N LEU A 61 -0.30 -12.95 11.09
CA LEU A 61 -0.58 -12.86 9.67
C LEU A 61 -0.67 -14.24 9.01
N LEU A 62 0.23 -15.15 9.38
CA LEU A 62 0.22 -16.55 8.95
C LEU A 62 -0.98 -17.34 9.50
N ASN A 63 -1.54 -16.92 10.64
CA ASN A 63 -2.71 -17.55 11.23
C ASN A 63 -4.01 -17.17 10.49
N ILE A 64 -4.01 -16.07 9.72
CA ILE A 64 -5.15 -15.67 8.89
C ILE A 64 -5.28 -16.66 7.72
N LYS A 65 -6.39 -17.40 7.69
CA LYS A 65 -6.67 -18.42 6.66
C LYS A 65 -6.63 -17.82 5.25
N GLY A 66 -5.58 -18.09 4.47
CA GLY A 66 -5.43 -17.63 3.08
C GLY A 66 -4.36 -16.56 2.87
N ILE A 67 -3.78 -16.04 3.96
CA ILE A 67 -2.57 -15.24 3.90
C ILE A 67 -1.37 -16.20 3.90
N SER A 68 -0.54 -16.08 2.87
CA SER A 68 0.71 -16.84 2.78
C SER A 68 1.86 -16.04 3.34
N GLU A 69 2.94 -16.74 3.69
CA GLU A 69 4.14 -16.12 4.21
C GLU A 69 4.70 -15.06 3.25
N ALA A 70 4.62 -15.31 1.93
CA ALA A 70 5.03 -14.34 0.92
C ALA A 70 4.24 -13.02 0.94
N LYS A 71 2.94 -13.05 1.26
CA LYS A 71 2.11 -11.84 1.36
C LYS A 71 2.47 -11.04 2.61
N ALA A 72 2.58 -11.72 3.75
CA ALA A 72 3.01 -11.14 5.01
C ALA A 72 4.42 -10.54 4.89
N ASP A 73 5.33 -11.25 4.21
CA ASP A 73 6.70 -10.80 3.98
C ASP A 73 6.74 -9.53 3.13
N LYS A 74 5.97 -9.45 2.04
CA LYS A 74 5.85 -8.22 1.24
C LYS A 74 5.39 -7.01 2.05
N ILE A 75 4.42 -7.22 2.94
CA ILE A 75 3.89 -6.17 3.83
C ILE A 75 4.97 -5.73 4.82
N LEU A 76 5.62 -6.70 5.46
CA LEU A 76 6.69 -6.46 6.43
C LEU A 76 7.91 -5.79 5.78
N VAL A 77 8.29 -6.20 4.57
CA VAL A 77 9.40 -5.64 3.78
C VAL A 77 9.15 -4.18 3.45
N ARG A 78 7.95 -3.79 3.00
CA ARG A 78 7.64 -2.38 2.71
C ARG A 78 7.79 -1.48 3.94
N ASN A 79 7.52 -2.02 5.14
CA ASN A 79 7.75 -1.31 6.40
C ASN A 79 9.23 -1.32 6.82
N ASN A 80 9.93 -2.45 6.67
CA ASN A 80 11.31 -2.64 7.12
C ASN A 80 12.37 -2.00 6.20
N SER A 81 12.01 -1.55 4.99
CA SER A 81 12.96 -0.84 4.10
C SER A 81 13.31 0.59 4.57
N ASN A 82 12.92 1.01 5.78
CA ASN A 82 13.48 2.18 6.44
C ASN A 82 14.73 1.80 7.24
N SER A 83 15.86 1.62 6.56
CA SER A 83 17.18 1.90 7.10
C SER A 83 18.17 2.26 6.00
#